data_AF-A0A017T9I9-F1
#
_entry.id   AF-A0A017T9I9-F1
#
_cell.length_a   1.000
_cell.length_b   1.000
_cell.length_c   1.000
_cell.angle_alpha   90.00
_cell.angle_beta   90.00
_cell.angle_gamma   90.00
#
_symmetry.space_group_name_H-M   'P 1'
#
loop_
_entity.id
_entity.type
_entity.pdbx_description
1 polymer ?
#
loop_
_entity_poly.entity_id
_entity_poly.type
_entity_poly.pdbx_seq_one_letter_code
_entity_poly.pdbx_strand_id
1 'polypeptide(L)'
;MSRQSSDGEVSTPVETGVEDIEARTDDGPGAPAGAGDEVAVARGDVAAPGSEAGSDAAGAGDDAAAVEESAGAADESGTSDEGSAASAEEGAGAAEEGAGAAEEGAGAAEEGAGAAPTEEAAAPTEEAAAPTEEAAAPTEVASGGDGTMTEGGGWGAEEDAALREGLNRPPLLASEALMEDLAPMEPARDAARLWCAAIGLVFIALGALLIAGLRQGGGASGFIGVMLGGLTLVLALTRITYRQRAAAMLGIGVMATVLGLVGSGPAMGIEAGGKGWGVARAVAAAALPAALAFRGRYRAYAGARWLLGAAFATALPFTLFVILRLTTQDIGLGEASAMIVVLAMTAGLLGFMGAETTSAGAYLALAVNLALAGDLAFDGLAALDPVDAITVAPVLAAAVAFAATSALTSIGLFQILAWRLAPAARRINLHPPPKPAGKSHPSGSDWLT
;
A
#
# COMPACT_ATOMS: atom_id res chain seq x y z
N MET A 1 -55.48 -48.32 -10.85
CA MET A 1 -54.82 -48.59 -12.15
C MET A 1 -55.40 -47.61 -13.15
N SER A 2 -54.83 -46.41 -13.22
CA SER A 2 -55.29 -45.34 -14.11
C SER A 2 -54.09 -44.80 -14.88
N ARG A 3 -54.20 -44.84 -16.20
CA ARG A 3 -53.19 -44.43 -17.18
C ARG A 3 -52.99 -42.92 -17.11
N GLN A 4 -51.74 -42.49 -17.00
CA GLN A 4 -51.35 -41.08 -17.06
C GLN A 4 -50.71 -40.82 -18.43
N SER A 5 -51.30 -39.87 -19.13
CA SER A 5 -50.94 -39.41 -20.48
C SER A 5 -49.61 -38.68 -20.45
N SER A 6 -48.71 -39.04 -21.35
CA SER A 6 -47.44 -38.37 -21.61
C SER A 6 -47.62 -37.43 -22.81
N ASP A 7 -47.72 -36.14 -22.56
CA ASP A 7 -47.61 -35.12 -23.60
C ASP A 7 -46.15 -34.74 -23.76
N GLY A 8 -45.62 -34.99 -24.97
CA GLY A 8 -44.30 -34.59 -25.39
C GLY A 8 -44.35 -33.21 -26.05
N GLU A 9 -43.64 -32.25 -25.46
CA GLU A 9 -43.34 -30.98 -26.10
C GLU A 9 -42.13 -31.12 -27.03
N VAL A 10 -42.36 -30.79 -28.30
CA VAL A 10 -41.37 -30.68 -29.37
C VAL A 10 -40.86 -29.24 -29.36
N SER A 11 -39.59 -29.03 -28.97
CA SER A 11 -38.90 -27.76 -29.14
C SER A 11 -38.17 -27.73 -30.49
N THR A 12 -38.56 -26.79 -31.34
CA THR A 12 -37.90 -26.44 -32.61
C THR A 12 -36.68 -25.55 -32.38
N PRO A 13 -35.64 -25.62 -33.23
CA PRO A 13 -34.47 -24.76 -33.11
C PRO A 13 -34.74 -23.36 -33.71
N VAL A 14 -34.39 -22.32 -32.95
CA VAL A 14 -34.33 -20.93 -33.43
C VAL A 14 -32.93 -20.69 -33.96
N GLU A 15 -32.84 -20.48 -35.27
CA GLU A 15 -31.65 -20.11 -36.02
C GLU A 15 -31.78 -18.65 -36.47
N THR A 16 -30.62 -18.00 -36.65
CA THR A 16 -30.31 -16.79 -37.41
C THR A 16 -30.39 -15.41 -36.74
N GLY A 17 -29.34 -14.63 -36.97
CA GLY A 17 -29.29 -13.19 -36.69
C GLY A 17 -27.89 -12.61 -36.47
N VAL A 18 -26.94 -12.88 -37.38
CA VAL A 18 -25.68 -12.11 -37.49
C VAL A 18 -26.02 -10.87 -38.31
N GLU A 19 -25.95 -9.68 -37.71
CA GLU A 19 -26.02 -8.42 -38.45
C GLU A 19 -24.71 -7.64 -38.29
N ASP A 20 -24.15 -7.33 -39.45
CA ASP A 20 -22.99 -6.51 -39.72
C ASP A 20 -23.20 -5.07 -39.22
N ILE A 21 -22.22 -4.54 -38.47
CA ILE A 21 -22.14 -3.11 -38.15
C ILE A 21 -21.10 -2.50 -39.11
N GLU A 22 -21.60 -1.97 -40.22
CA GLU A 22 -20.84 -1.14 -41.15
C GLU A 22 -20.54 0.24 -40.56
N ALA A 23 -19.31 0.69 -40.83
CA ALA A 23 -18.80 2.01 -40.55
C ALA A 23 -19.54 3.07 -41.37
N ARG A 24 -20.05 4.11 -40.70
CA ARG A 24 -20.55 5.33 -41.33
C ARG A 24 -19.73 6.52 -40.88
N THR A 25 -18.78 6.89 -41.73
CA THR A 25 -18.16 8.21 -41.81
C THR A 25 -19.20 9.22 -42.30
N ASP A 26 -19.45 10.27 -41.51
CA ASP A 26 -20.22 11.44 -41.93
C ASP A 26 -19.31 12.67 -41.83
N ASP A 27 -18.87 13.13 -43.01
CA ASP A 27 -18.25 14.42 -43.26
C ASP A 27 -19.37 15.47 -43.36
N GLY A 28 -19.24 16.60 -42.66
CA GLY A 28 -20.07 17.77 -43.01
C GLY A 28 -19.84 19.02 -42.16
N PRO A 29 -19.90 20.23 -42.75
CA PRO A 29 -18.95 21.31 -42.47
C PRO A 29 -19.58 22.53 -41.76
N GLY A 30 -18.73 23.44 -41.25
CA GLY A 30 -19.15 24.83 -41.04
C GLY A 30 -18.44 25.58 -39.93
N ALA A 31 -17.33 26.24 -40.28
CA ALA A 31 -16.90 27.46 -39.58
C ALA A 31 -17.90 28.60 -39.85
N PRO A 32 -17.97 29.61 -38.97
CA PRO A 32 -17.37 30.87 -39.38
C PRO A 32 -16.59 31.60 -38.29
N ALA A 33 -15.67 32.44 -38.78
CA ALA A 33 -14.84 33.38 -38.05
C ALA A 33 -15.59 34.66 -37.63
N GLY A 34 -15.10 35.29 -36.55
CA GLY A 34 -15.40 36.67 -36.12
C GLY A 34 -15.07 36.78 -34.61
N ALA A 35 -13.95 37.32 -34.13
CA ALA A 35 -13.37 38.68 -34.22
C ALA A 35 -14.12 39.74 -33.38
N GLY A 36 -13.42 40.25 -32.35
CA GLY A 36 -13.73 41.47 -31.57
C GLY A 36 -14.72 41.26 -30.42
N ASP A 37 -14.69 41.98 -29.30
CA ASP A 37 -13.83 43.05 -28.82
C ASP A 37 -14.17 43.28 -27.32
N GLU A 38 -13.23 43.92 -26.63
CA GLU A 38 -13.29 44.73 -25.40
C GLU A 38 -14.55 44.83 -24.49
N VAL A 39 -14.24 44.80 -23.18
CA VAL A 39 -14.73 45.69 -22.10
C VAL A 39 -16.21 45.62 -21.69
N ALA A 40 -16.47 45.22 -20.42
CA ALA A 40 -17.17 46.08 -19.45
C ALA A 40 -17.25 45.47 -18.04
N VAL A 41 -16.95 46.34 -17.09
CA VAL A 41 -17.16 46.28 -15.65
C VAL A 41 -18.65 46.40 -15.29
N ALA A 42 -19.13 45.58 -14.35
CA ALA A 42 -20.25 45.85 -13.42
C ALA A 42 -20.22 44.73 -12.36
N ARG A 43 -20.05 44.90 -11.04
CA ARG A 43 -20.56 45.85 -10.02
C ARG A 43 -22.09 45.90 -9.91
N GLY A 44 -22.59 45.26 -8.86
CA GLY A 44 -23.96 45.25 -8.32
C GLY A 44 -24.04 44.09 -7.32
N ASP A 45 -23.94 44.22 -6.00
CA ASP A 45 -24.76 44.99 -5.03
C ASP A 45 -26.26 44.82 -5.22
N VAL A 46 -26.86 43.79 -4.59
CA VAL A 46 -28.26 43.73 -4.08
C VAL A 46 -28.34 42.60 -3.03
N ALA A 47 -28.27 42.91 -1.73
CA ALA A 47 -29.39 43.03 -0.78
C ALA A 47 -30.18 41.73 -0.46
N ALA A 48 -29.96 41.22 0.75
CA ALA A 48 -31.02 40.63 1.60
C ALA A 48 -31.63 41.76 2.48
N PRO A 49 -32.63 41.56 3.36
CA PRO A 49 -33.57 40.45 3.58
C PRO A 49 -35.05 40.91 3.70
N GLY A 50 -36.00 39.96 3.77
CA GLY A 50 -37.39 40.19 4.21
C GLY A 50 -38.21 38.91 4.00
N SER A 51 -38.72 38.22 5.03
CA SER A 51 -39.82 38.57 5.95
C SER A 51 -41.20 38.16 5.41
N GLU A 52 -42.02 37.65 6.33
CA GLU A 52 -43.48 37.38 6.25
C GLU A 52 -43.87 36.00 5.68
N ALA A 53 -44.43 35.05 6.45
CA ALA A 53 -45.63 35.01 7.30
C ALA A 53 -46.82 34.35 6.59
N GLY A 54 -47.41 33.35 7.27
CA GLY A 54 -48.83 32.99 7.20
C GLY A 54 -49.28 32.03 6.10
N SER A 55 -49.79 30.85 6.49
CA SER A 55 -51.24 30.56 6.48
C SER A 55 -51.55 29.06 6.57
N ASP A 56 -52.15 28.71 7.71
CA ASP A 56 -53.32 27.84 7.93
C ASP A 56 -53.90 26.97 6.79
N ALA A 57 -54.00 25.67 7.06
CA ALA A 57 -55.16 24.81 6.74
C ALA A 57 -55.01 23.51 7.57
N ALA A 58 -55.71 23.32 8.69
CA ALA A 58 -57.11 22.87 8.81
C ALA A 58 -57.39 21.53 8.09
N GLY A 59 -57.48 20.46 8.88
CA GLY A 59 -57.91 19.12 8.44
C GLY A 59 -58.24 18.25 9.64
N ALA A 60 -59.45 18.42 10.16
CA ALA A 60 -60.03 17.65 11.25
C ALA A 60 -60.46 16.25 10.78
N GLY A 61 -60.39 15.27 11.67
CA GLY A 61 -60.86 13.91 11.48
C GLY A 61 -60.88 13.17 12.82
N ASP A 62 -61.87 13.50 13.64
CA ASP A 62 -62.34 12.70 14.78
C ASP A 62 -62.78 11.32 14.29
N ASP A 63 -62.41 10.26 15.01
CA ASP A 63 -63.36 9.26 15.48
C ASP A 63 -62.74 8.37 16.56
N ALA A 64 -63.48 8.27 17.67
CA ALA A 64 -63.13 7.65 18.93
C ALA A 64 -63.87 6.32 19.13
N ALA A 65 -63.24 5.39 19.85
CA ALA A 65 -63.84 4.44 20.81
C ALA A 65 -62.70 3.49 21.29
N ALA A 66 -62.08 3.67 22.46
CA ALA A 66 -62.56 3.33 23.81
C ALA A 66 -62.99 1.87 23.97
N VAL A 67 -62.20 1.06 24.71
CA VAL A 67 -62.67 0.12 25.75
C VAL A 67 -61.51 -0.12 26.75
N GLU A 68 -61.94 -0.16 28.01
CA GLU A 68 -61.24 -0.12 29.30
C GLU A 68 -60.60 -1.45 29.77
N GLU A 69 -59.82 -1.29 30.84
CA GLU A 69 -59.65 -2.19 32.01
C GLU A 69 -58.79 -3.46 31.91
N SER A 70 -57.70 -3.49 32.71
CA SER A 70 -57.59 -4.42 33.85
C SER A 70 -56.24 -4.27 34.57
N ALA A 71 -56.32 -3.92 35.85
CA ALA A 71 -55.23 -3.91 36.81
C ALA A 71 -54.69 -5.32 37.12
N GLY A 72 -53.45 -5.37 37.63
CA GLY A 72 -52.85 -6.57 38.20
C GLY A 72 -51.51 -6.27 38.85
N ALA A 73 -51.56 -5.87 40.12
CA ALA A 73 -50.40 -5.79 41.01
C ALA A 73 -50.04 -7.20 41.53
N ALA A 74 -48.74 -7.50 41.61
CA ALA A 74 -48.21 -8.52 42.52
C ALA A 74 -46.79 -8.13 42.96
N ASP A 75 -46.72 -7.81 44.24
CA ASP A 75 -45.57 -7.72 45.13
C ASP A 75 -44.86 -9.08 45.23
N GLU A 76 -43.56 -9.09 45.57
CA GLU A 76 -42.88 -10.07 46.46
C GLU A 76 -41.35 -9.83 46.47
N SER A 77 -40.93 -9.15 47.53
CA SER A 77 -39.75 -9.33 48.38
C SER A 77 -38.69 -10.42 48.11
N GLY A 78 -37.43 -10.03 48.35
CA GLY A 78 -36.31 -10.91 48.78
C GLY A 78 -34.97 -10.13 48.83
N THR A 79 -34.74 -9.28 49.82
CA THR A 79 -33.91 -9.51 51.03
C THR A 79 -32.51 -10.12 50.80
N SER A 80 -31.50 -9.28 51.06
CA SER A 80 -30.30 -9.53 51.88
C SER A 80 -29.27 -10.58 51.43
N ASP A 81 -28.07 -10.10 51.11
CA ASP A 81 -26.86 -10.58 51.78
C ASP A 81 -25.75 -9.52 51.76
N GLU A 82 -25.55 -8.88 52.92
CA GLU A 82 -24.35 -8.13 53.26
C GLU A 82 -23.30 -9.11 53.78
N GLY A 83 -22.25 -9.33 52.99
CA GLY A 83 -21.05 -10.08 53.38
C GLY A 83 -19.85 -9.16 53.53
N SER A 84 -19.71 -8.56 54.71
CA SER A 84 -18.53 -7.86 55.20
C SER A 84 -17.35 -8.82 55.40
N ALA A 85 -16.14 -8.45 54.96
CA ALA A 85 -14.99 -8.20 55.85
C ALA A 85 -13.60 -8.36 55.17
N ALA A 86 -12.74 -7.39 55.52
CA ALA A 86 -11.30 -7.49 55.80
C ALA A 86 -10.27 -7.47 54.65
N SER A 87 -9.68 -6.28 54.50
CA SER A 87 -8.25 -5.98 54.64
C SER A 87 -7.21 -7.02 54.23
N ALA A 88 -6.38 -6.65 53.26
CA ALA A 88 -4.93 -6.87 53.31
C ALA A 88 -4.22 -5.75 52.54
N GLU A 89 -3.38 -5.01 53.26
CA GLU A 89 -2.42 -4.06 52.72
C GLU A 89 -1.22 -4.76 52.04
N GLU A 90 -0.37 -3.91 51.46
CA GLU A 90 1.02 -4.14 51.05
C GLU A 90 1.29 -4.88 49.74
N GLY A 91 1.99 -4.19 48.84
CA GLY A 91 2.63 -4.83 47.71
C GLY A 91 3.09 -3.89 46.60
N ALA A 92 3.68 -2.73 46.93
CA ALA A 92 4.52 -2.02 45.97
C ALA A 92 5.80 -2.84 45.72
N GLY A 93 5.88 -3.51 44.57
CA GLY A 93 7.03 -4.28 44.15
C GLY A 93 7.34 -4.02 42.69
N ALA A 94 8.55 -3.51 42.43
CA ALA A 94 9.10 -3.22 41.12
C ALA A 94 9.04 -4.43 40.17
N ALA A 95 8.62 -4.19 38.92
CA ALA A 95 8.84 -5.11 37.81
C ALA A 95 9.96 -4.54 36.93
N GLU A 96 11.20 -4.84 37.33
CA GLU A 96 12.35 -4.83 36.44
C GLU A 96 12.45 -6.16 35.68
N GLU A 97 13.01 -6.06 34.47
CA GLU A 97 13.73 -7.06 33.69
C GLU A 97 13.10 -8.45 33.45
N GLY A 98 12.85 -8.72 32.17
CA GLY A 98 12.55 -10.06 31.68
C GLY A 98 12.53 -10.16 30.15
N ALA A 99 13.49 -9.55 29.47
CA ALA A 99 13.79 -9.86 28.07
C ALA A 99 14.55 -11.21 28.03
N GLY A 100 13.81 -12.31 27.86
CA GLY A 100 14.35 -13.65 27.73
C GLY A 100 14.00 -14.24 26.37
N ALA A 101 15.05 -14.63 25.64
CA ALA A 101 15.06 -15.17 24.29
C ALA A 101 14.12 -16.39 24.10
N ALA A 102 13.46 -16.42 22.94
CA ALA A 102 12.83 -17.61 22.38
C ALA A 102 13.04 -17.65 20.87
N GLU A 103 14.28 -17.94 20.46
CA GLU A 103 14.57 -18.51 19.13
C GLU A 103 15.49 -19.72 19.32
N GLU A 104 14.89 -20.90 19.50
CA GLU A 104 15.52 -22.17 19.15
C GLU A 104 14.43 -23.13 18.66
N GLY A 105 14.70 -23.76 17.51
CA GLY A 105 14.05 -25.01 17.15
C GLY A 105 13.12 -24.99 15.94
N ALA A 106 13.69 -24.84 14.75
CA ALA A 106 13.12 -25.43 13.54
C ALA A 106 14.23 -25.94 12.61
N GLY A 107 14.90 -27.01 13.04
CA GLY A 107 15.68 -27.84 12.14
C GLY A 107 14.74 -28.65 11.25
N ALA A 108 14.69 -28.32 9.97
CA ALA A 108 14.13 -29.19 8.95
C ALA A 108 15.28 -29.96 8.30
N ALA A 109 15.27 -31.28 8.51
CA ALA A 109 16.08 -32.23 7.78
C ALA A 109 15.64 -32.24 6.32
N GLU A 110 16.54 -31.85 5.40
CA GLU A 110 16.40 -32.22 4.00
C GLU A 110 17.15 -33.54 3.76
N GLU A 111 16.40 -34.63 3.84
CA GLU A 111 16.80 -35.93 3.35
C GLU A 111 16.46 -36.00 1.85
N GLY A 112 17.45 -36.41 1.06
CA GLY A 112 17.50 -36.19 -0.38
C GLY A 112 16.46 -36.92 -1.22
N ALA A 113 16.17 -36.32 -2.37
CA ALA A 113 15.72 -37.04 -3.55
C ALA A 113 16.47 -36.47 -4.76
N GLY A 114 17.43 -37.24 -5.26
CA GLY A 114 18.12 -36.95 -6.50
C GLY A 114 17.17 -37.02 -7.69
N ALA A 115 17.23 -36.00 -8.55
CA ALA A 115 16.75 -36.07 -9.92
C ALA A 115 17.87 -35.51 -10.81
N ALA A 116 18.35 -36.36 -11.71
CA ALA A 116 19.42 -36.10 -12.66
C ALA A 116 19.10 -34.92 -13.59
N PRO A 117 20.11 -34.14 -14.03
CA PRO A 117 19.94 -33.25 -15.17
C PRO A 117 20.08 -34.05 -16.47
N THR A 118 18.99 -34.13 -17.23
CA THR A 118 19.04 -34.53 -18.65
C THR A 118 19.63 -33.36 -19.43
N GLU A 119 20.83 -33.55 -19.95
CA GLU A 119 21.42 -32.71 -20.99
C GLU A 119 20.57 -32.84 -22.26
N GLU A 120 20.00 -31.73 -22.74
CA GLU A 120 19.62 -31.61 -24.14
C GLU A 120 20.09 -30.26 -24.65
N ALA A 121 21.24 -30.33 -25.32
CA ALA A 121 21.85 -29.25 -26.06
C ALA A 121 21.03 -28.95 -27.32
N ALA A 122 20.62 -27.69 -27.47
CA ALA A 122 20.22 -27.14 -28.76
C ALA A 122 21.06 -25.88 -29.03
N ALA A 123 22.01 -26.02 -29.94
CA ALA A 123 22.75 -24.92 -30.54
C ALA A 123 21.82 -23.96 -31.29
N PRO A 124 22.27 -22.71 -31.51
CA PRO A 124 22.31 -22.28 -32.90
C PRO A 124 23.69 -21.72 -33.32
N THR A 125 24.05 -22.17 -34.51
CA THR A 125 25.20 -21.83 -35.34
C THR A 125 24.96 -20.53 -36.10
N GLU A 126 26.03 -19.73 -36.23
CA GLU A 126 26.30 -18.64 -37.20
C GLU A 126 25.41 -17.38 -37.11
N GLU A 127 25.91 -16.15 -37.25
CA GLU A 127 26.74 -15.67 -38.36
C GLU A 127 27.47 -14.35 -37.99
N ALA A 128 28.61 -14.14 -38.63
CA ALA A 128 29.59 -13.10 -38.39
C ALA A 128 29.17 -11.70 -38.87
N ALA A 129 29.62 -10.66 -38.16
CA ALA A 129 30.00 -9.38 -38.77
C ALA A 129 31.00 -8.64 -37.88
N ALA A 130 32.23 -8.49 -38.38
CA ALA A 130 33.25 -7.60 -37.83
C ALA A 130 32.82 -6.12 -38.00
N PRO A 131 33.45 -5.20 -37.26
CA PRO A 131 34.37 -4.31 -37.97
C PRO A 131 35.71 -4.05 -37.26
N THR A 132 36.72 -4.07 -38.11
CA THR A 132 38.04 -3.48 -38.01
C THR A 132 37.94 -1.95 -37.84
N GLU A 133 38.67 -1.38 -36.89
CA GLU A 133 39.35 -0.07 -36.96
C GLU A 133 40.16 0.08 -35.67
N GLU A 134 41.48 -0.11 -35.71
CA GLU A 134 42.52 0.84 -36.14
C GLU A 134 43.16 1.48 -34.91
N ALA A 135 44.42 1.09 -34.71
CA ALA A 135 45.27 1.46 -33.61
C ALA A 135 45.80 2.89 -33.79
N ALA A 136 45.75 3.69 -32.74
CA ALA A 136 46.56 4.89 -32.60
C ALA A 136 47.30 4.81 -31.26
N ALA A 137 48.59 4.50 -31.35
CA ALA A 137 49.55 4.58 -30.26
C ALA A 137 49.90 6.06 -29.96
N PRO A 138 50.24 6.41 -28.71
CA PRO A 138 51.15 7.50 -28.45
C PRO A 138 52.56 6.96 -28.14
N THR A 139 53.50 7.43 -28.96
CA THR A 139 54.95 7.35 -28.85
C THR A 139 55.44 7.84 -27.48
N GLU A 140 56.00 6.95 -26.66
CA GLU A 140 56.84 7.33 -25.53
C GLU A 140 58.29 7.54 -26.00
N VAL A 141 58.79 8.73 -25.71
CA VAL A 141 60.16 9.16 -25.99
C VAL A 141 61.05 8.69 -24.85
N ALA A 142 62.00 7.82 -25.19
CA ALA A 142 63.08 7.38 -24.32
C ALA A 142 64.08 8.52 -24.04
N SER A 143 64.44 8.68 -22.76
CA SER A 143 65.72 9.23 -22.30
C SER A 143 65.93 8.63 -20.91
N GLY A 144 66.76 7.61 -20.73
CA GLY A 144 68.21 7.67 -20.94
C GLY A 144 68.86 8.01 -19.59
N GLY A 145 69.10 6.99 -18.77
CA GLY A 145 69.63 7.12 -17.41
C GLY A 145 70.19 5.80 -16.90
N ASP A 146 71.39 5.50 -17.40
CA ASP A 146 72.30 4.43 -16.99
C ASP A 146 72.67 4.51 -15.50
N GLY A 147 72.67 3.38 -14.80
CA GLY A 147 72.85 3.35 -13.34
C GLY A 147 72.78 1.97 -12.70
N THR A 148 73.74 1.11 -13.05
CA THR A 148 74.51 0.25 -12.12
C THR A 148 73.80 -0.63 -11.07
N MET A 149 73.91 -1.95 -11.30
CA MET A 149 74.38 -2.98 -10.36
C MET A 149 73.90 -2.92 -8.90
N THR A 150 72.92 -3.75 -8.56
CA THR A 150 72.86 -4.44 -7.26
C THR A 150 72.19 -5.80 -7.43
N GLU A 151 73.01 -6.83 -7.60
CA GLU A 151 72.65 -8.21 -7.24
C GLU A 151 72.34 -8.25 -5.74
N GLY A 152 71.09 -8.54 -5.37
CA GLY A 152 70.73 -8.75 -3.98
C GLY A 152 69.24 -8.94 -3.76
N GLY A 153 68.80 -10.20 -3.64
CA GLY A 153 67.55 -10.54 -2.95
C GLY A 153 66.29 -10.62 -3.82
N GLY A 154 66.20 -11.67 -4.65
CA GLY A 154 65.01 -12.02 -5.43
C GLY A 154 63.86 -12.60 -4.59
N TRP A 155 63.32 -11.82 -3.66
CA TRP A 155 62.08 -12.13 -2.93
C TRP A 155 61.10 -10.94 -2.81
N GLY A 156 61.45 -9.74 -3.32
CA GLY A 156 60.61 -8.54 -3.21
C GLY A 156 59.88 -8.09 -4.50
N ALA A 157 60.24 -8.63 -5.66
CA ALA A 157 59.70 -8.14 -6.94
C ALA A 157 58.24 -8.60 -7.21
N GLU A 158 57.87 -9.79 -6.72
CA GLU A 158 56.48 -10.28 -6.81
C GLU A 158 55.57 -9.58 -5.79
N GLU A 159 56.10 -9.24 -4.61
CA GLU A 159 55.37 -8.51 -3.57
C GLU A 159 55.11 -7.05 -3.98
N ASP A 160 56.08 -6.39 -4.62
CA ASP A 160 55.92 -5.04 -5.17
C ASP A 160 54.97 -4.98 -6.38
N ALA A 161 54.91 -6.04 -7.20
CA ALA A 161 53.95 -6.14 -8.31
C ALA A 161 52.52 -6.35 -7.78
N ALA A 162 52.34 -7.21 -6.77
CA ALA A 162 51.06 -7.42 -6.10
C ALA A 162 50.58 -6.17 -5.34
N LEU A 163 51.50 -5.41 -4.73
CA LEU A 163 51.19 -4.11 -4.10
C LEU A 163 50.78 -3.06 -5.12
N ARG A 164 51.43 -2.99 -6.29
CA ARG A 164 51.05 -2.07 -7.38
C ARG A 164 49.72 -2.45 -8.05
N GLU A 165 49.43 -3.75 -8.17
CA GLU A 165 48.14 -4.23 -8.66
C GLU A 165 47.02 -4.01 -7.63
N GLY A 166 47.34 -4.07 -6.33
CA GLY A 166 46.45 -3.67 -5.24
C GLY A 166 46.16 -2.17 -5.15
N LEU A 167 47.11 -1.31 -5.56
CA LEU A 167 46.94 0.15 -5.61
C LEU A 167 46.16 0.63 -6.86
N ASN A 168 46.17 -0.14 -7.93
CA ASN A 168 45.40 0.14 -9.16
C ASN A 168 44.04 -0.55 -9.21
N ARG A 169 43.76 -1.50 -8.31
CA ARG A 169 42.37 -1.84 -8.04
C ARG A 169 41.76 -0.60 -7.37
N PRO A 170 40.75 0.04 -7.98
CA PRO A 170 40.07 1.14 -7.32
C PRO A 170 39.70 0.63 -5.93
N PRO A 171 40.05 1.36 -4.86
CA PRO A 171 39.90 0.87 -3.50
C PRO A 171 38.49 0.30 -3.39
N LEU A 172 38.39 -1.01 -3.13
CA LEU A 172 37.13 -1.69 -2.85
C LEU A 172 36.61 -0.97 -1.62
N LEU A 173 35.78 0.04 -1.89
CA LEU A 173 35.33 0.97 -0.90
C LEU A 173 34.63 0.13 0.17
N ALA A 174 34.79 0.47 1.43
CA ALA A 174 33.92 -0.06 2.48
C ALA A 174 32.42 0.10 2.13
N SER A 175 32.08 0.92 1.13
CA SER A 175 30.76 1.02 0.52
C SER A 175 30.33 -0.15 -0.35
N GLU A 176 31.23 -1.01 -0.86
CA GLU A 176 30.85 -2.20 -1.65
C GLU A 176 30.37 -3.33 -0.73
N ALA A 177 31.09 -3.58 0.37
CA ALA A 177 30.62 -4.46 1.45
C ALA A 177 29.35 -3.93 2.13
N LEU A 178 29.21 -2.60 2.26
CA LEU A 178 27.98 -1.97 2.74
C LEU A 178 26.87 -1.91 1.66
N MET A 179 27.21 -2.07 0.37
CA MET A 179 26.27 -2.18 -0.75
C MET A 179 25.74 -3.61 -0.91
N GLU A 180 26.53 -4.65 -0.61
CA GLU A 180 26.06 -6.04 -0.51
C GLU A 180 25.11 -6.20 0.68
N ASP A 181 25.39 -5.57 1.82
CA ASP A 181 24.52 -5.58 3.00
C ASP A 181 23.28 -4.65 2.86
N LEU A 182 23.32 -3.66 1.95
CA LEU A 182 22.14 -2.88 1.52
C LEU A 182 21.35 -3.56 0.38
N ALA A 183 21.90 -4.61 -0.22
CA ALA A 183 21.25 -5.34 -1.30
C ALA A 183 21.12 -6.85 -1.04
N PRO A 184 20.61 -7.31 0.11
CA PRO A 184 19.96 -8.60 0.15
C PRO A 184 18.62 -8.43 -0.60
N MET A 185 18.71 -8.56 -1.92
CA MET A 185 17.56 -8.63 -2.84
C MET A 185 16.76 -9.92 -2.61
N GLU A 186 17.38 -10.94 -2.01
CA GLU A 186 16.80 -12.26 -1.81
C GLU A 186 15.76 -12.34 -0.67
N PRO A 187 16.03 -11.92 0.59
CA PRO A 187 15.03 -12.01 1.65
C PRO A 187 13.80 -11.14 1.39
N ALA A 188 13.98 -10.00 0.71
CA ALA A 188 12.86 -9.17 0.29
C ALA A 188 12.00 -9.83 -0.81
N ARG A 189 12.60 -10.71 -1.63
CA ARG A 189 11.88 -11.47 -2.65
C ARG A 189 10.97 -12.51 -2.02
N ASP A 190 11.43 -13.19 -0.98
CA ASP A 190 10.66 -14.23 -0.30
C ASP A 190 9.57 -13.64 0.59
N ALA A 191 9.86 -12.54 1.29
CA ALA A 191 8.82 -11.79 2.00
C ALA A 191 7.68 -11.36 1.06
N ALA A 192 8.00 -10.85 -0.14
CA ALA A 192 6.97 -10.48 -1.12
C ALA A 192 6.15 -11.68 -1.63
N ARG A 193 6.74 -12.87 -1.74
CA ARG A 193 6.01 -14.11 -2.08
C ARG A 193 5.06 -14.49 -0.95
N LEU A 194 5.55 -14.48 0.28
CA LEU A 194 4.77 -14.81 1.46
C LEU A 194 3.57 -13.87 1.59
N TRP A 195 3.77 -12.56 1.42
CA TRP A 195 2.68 -11.58 1.43
C TRP A 195 1.69 -11.80 0.28
N CYS A 196 2.15 -12.12 -0.93
CA CYS A 196 1.24 -12.47 -2.03
C CYS A 196 0.43 -13.72 -1.77
N ALA A 197 1.05 -14.76 -1.19
CA ALA A 197 0.36 -15.99 -0.83
C ALA A 197 -0.71 -15.72 0.24
N ALA A 198 -0.35 -14.99 1.31
CA ALA A 198 -1.28 -14.61 2.37
C ALA A 198 -2.47 -13.79 1.83
N ILE A 199 -2.21 -12.77 1.01
CA ILE A 199 -3.26 -11.94 0.41
C ILE A 199 -4.12 -12.76 -0.58
N GLY A 200 -3.50 -13.64 -1.38
CA GLY A 200 -4.20 -14.55 -2.27
C GLY A 200 -5.16 -15.47 -1.53
N LEU A 201 -4.72 -16.08 -0.42
CA LEU A 201 -5.55 -16.91 0.45
C LEU A 201 -6.70 -16.11 1.08
N VAL A 202 -6.46 -14.87 1.50
CA VAL A 202 -7.52 -13.97 2.01
C VAL A 202 -8.58 -13.72 0.94
N PHE A 203 -8.20 -13.42 -0.31
CA PHE A 203 -9.18 -13.23 -1.39
C PHE A 203 -9.94 -14.51 -1.75
N ILE A 204 -9.28 -15.67 -1.74
CA ILE A 204 -9.96 -16.96 -1.95
C ILE A 204 -10.98 -17.21 -0.83
N ALA A 205 -10.60 -17.00 0.43
CA ALA A 205 -11.51 -17.19 1.56
C ALA A 205 -12.71 -16.24 1.49
N LEU A 206 -12.48 -14.95 1.22
CA LEU A 206 -13.54 -13.95 1.07
C LEU A 206 -14.44 -14.21 -0.15
N GLY A 207 -13.86 -14.67 -1.26
CA GLY A 207 -14.62 -15.08 -2.45
C GLY A 207 -15.46 -16.33 -2.20
N ALA A 208 -14.93 -17.32 -1.48
CA ALA A 208 -15.66 -18.52 -1.10
C ALA A 208 -16.83 -18.21 -0.17
N LEU A 209 -16.65 -17.28 0.79
CA LEU A 209 -17.73 -16.79 1.66
C LEU A 209 -18.88 -16.15 0.85
N LEU A 210 -18.58 -15.40 -0.21
CA LEU A 210 -19.58 -14.83 -1.13
C LEU A 210 -20.30 -15.92 -1.93
N ILE A 211 -19.58 -16.93 -2.44
CA ILE A 211 -20.18 -18.06 -3.19
C ILE A 211 -21.09 -18.90 -2.30
N ALA A 212 -20.71 -19.10 -1.04
CA ALA A 212 -21.51 -19.83 -0.06
C ALA A 212 -22.77 -19.08 0.40
N GLY A 213 -22.97 -17.83 -0.04
CA GLY A 213 -24.10 -16.99 0.39
C GLY A 213 -23.97 -16.49 1.83
N LEU A 214 -22.80 -16.62 2.44
CA LEU A 214 -22.52 -16.12 3.79
C LEU A 214 -22.24 -14.61 3.81
N ARG A 215 -22.02 -14.01 2.64
CA ARG A 215 -21.84 -12.57 2.44
C ARG A 215 -22.69 -12.08 1.27
N GLN A 216 -23.26 -10.88 1.40
CA GLN A 216 -24.00 -10.22 0.31
C GLN A 216 -23.05 -9.85 -0.84
N GLY A 217 -23.50 -10.02 -2.09
CA GLY A 217 -22.72 -9.70 -3.29
C GLY A 217 -22.92 -10.66 -4.46
N GLY A 218 -23.61 -11.79 -4.25
CA GLY A 218 -23.94 -12.77 -5.28
C GLY A 218 -22.75 -13.62 -5.74
N GLY A 219 -23.04 -14.76 -6.38
CA GLY A 219 -22.01 -15.73 -6.78
C GLY A 219 -20.97 -15.19 -7.77
N ALA A 220 -21.37 -14.25 -8.64
CA ALA A 220 -20.46 -13.64 -9.62
C ALA A 220 -19.33 -12.82 -8.96
N SER A 221 -19.64 -12.04 -7.92
CA SER A 221 -18.61 -11.28 -7.19
C SER A 221 -17.67 -12.21 -6.40
N GLY A 222 -18.23 -13.28 -5.83
CA GLY A 222 -17.46 -14.33 -5.16
C GLY A 222 -16.49 -15.03 -6.10
N PHE A 223 -16.93 -15.38 -7.32
CA PHE A 223 -16.07 -15.96 -8.36
C PHE A 223 -14.92 -15.03 -8.73
N ILE A 224 -15.18 -13.73 -8.91
CA ILE A 224 -14.14 -12.73 -9.18
C ILE A 224 -13.12 -12.68 -8.03
N GLY A 225 -13.58 -12.73 -6.78
CA GLY A 225 -12.70 -12.79 -5.61
C GLY A 225 -11.78 -14.02 -5.60
N VAL A 226 -12.34 -15.20 -5.88
CA VAL A 226 -11.56 -16.45 -5.98
C VAL A 226 -10.57 -16.39 -7.14
N MET A 227 -10.96 -15.85 -8.30
CA MET A 227 -10.07 -15.68 -9.46
C MET A 227 -8.91 -14.73 -9.16
N LEU A 228 -9.19 -13.58 -8.56
CA LEU A 228 -8.15 -12.64 -8.15
C LEU A 228 -7.20 -13.30 -7.15
N GLY A 229 -7.73 -13.97 -6.12
CA GLY A 229 -6.92 -14.68 -5.13
C GLY A 229 -6.06 -15.80 -5.71
N GLY A 230 -6.62 -16.58 -6.65
CA GLY A 230 -5.89 -17.60 -7.40
C GLY A 230 -4.75 -17.00 -8.23
N LEU A 231 -4.99 -15.87 -8.91
CA LEU A 231 -3.96 -15.16 -9.66
C LEU A 231 -2.85 -14.64 -8.74
N THR A 232 -3.18 -14.07 -7.57
CA THR A 232 -2.17 -13.66 -6.58
C THR A 232 -1.36 -14.84 -6.04
N LEU A 233 -1.98 -16.00 -5.85
CA LEU A 233 -1.30 -17.22 -5.40
C LEU A 233 -0.35 -17.76 -6.49
N VAL A 234 -0.78 -17.77 -7.75
CA VAL A 234 0.09 -18.10 -8.88
C VAL A 234 1.29 -17.14 -8.95
N LEU A 235 1.08 -15.84 -8.73
CA LEU A 235 2.16 -14.83 -8.64
C LEU A 235 3.15 -15.08 -7.49
N ALA A 236 2.67 -15.63 -6.36
CA ALA A 236 3.52 -16.01 -5.25
C ALA A 236 4.45 -17.18 -5.61
N LEU A 237 3.89 -18.20 -6.28
CA LEU A 237 4.59 -19.45 -6.63
C LEU A 237 5.49 -19.33 -7.87
N THR A 238 5.13 -18.48 -8.83
CA THR A 238 5.86 -18.36 -10.10
C THR A 238 7.18 -17.59 -9.93
N ARG A 239 8.22 -18.10 -10.62
CA ARG A 239 9.54 -17.46 -10.71
C ARG A 239 9.54 -16.34 -11.76
N ILE A 240 8.80 -15.27 -11.46
CA ILE A 240 8.72 -14.08 -12.31
C ILE A 240 9.86 -13.09 -11.96
N THR A 241 10.25 -12.27 -12.94
CA THR A 241 11.19 -11.16 -12.71
C THR A 241 10.62 -10.15 -11.71
N TYR A 242 11.49 -9.48 -10.96
CA TYR A 242 11.07 -8.52 -9.93
C TYR A 242 10.12 -7.43 -10.48
N ARG A 243 10.39 -6.90 -11.69
CA ARG A 243 9.59 -5.84 -12.32
C ARG A 243 8.19 -6.30 -12.70
N GLN A 244 8.09 -7.46 -13.35
CA GLN A 244 6.81 -8.02 -13.77
C GLN A 244 5.93 -8.34 -12.57
N ARG A 245 6.53 -8.89 -11.50
CA ARG A 245 5.81 -9.14 -10.25
C ARG A 245 5.30 -7.86 -9.59
N ALA A 246 6.13 -6.83 -9.49
CA ALA A 246 5.73 -5.54 -8.93
C ALA A 246 4.55 -4.92 -9.68
N ALA A 247 4.63 -4.92 -11.02
CA ALA A 247 3.55 -4.44 -11.89
C ALA A 247 2.27 -5.28 -11.74
N ALA A 248 2.39 -6.60 -11.63
CA ALA A 248 1.25 -7.49 -11.45
C ALA A 248 0.58 -7.31 -10.07
N MET A 249 1.35 -7.18 -8.98
CA MET A 249 0.82 -6.86 -7.65
C MET A 249 0.06 -5.53 -7.66
N LEU A 250 0.66 -4.49 -8.25
CA LEU A 250 0.03 -3.18 -8.38
C LEU A 250 -1.26 -3.28 -9.21
N GLY A 251 -1.22 -3.96 -10.36
CA GLY A 251 -2.37 -4.12 -11.24
C GLY A 251 -3.54 -4.87 -10.57
N ILE A 252 -3.25 -5.98 -9.88
CA ILE A 252 -4.27 -6.75 -9.15
C ILE A 252 -4.85 -5.94 -8.00
N GLY A 253 -3.99 -5.26 -7.23
CA GLY A 253 -4.42 -4.40 -6.13
C GLY A 253 -5.35 -3.29 -6.60
N VAL A 254 -4.94 -2.54 -7.64
CA VAL A 254 -5.77 -1.48 -8.25
C VAL A 254 -7.07 -2.05 -8.81
N MET A 255 -7.03 -3.17 -9.53
CA MET A 255 -8.23 -3.81 -10.07
C MET A 255 -9.22 -4.20 -8.96
N ALA A 256 -8.72 -4.80 -7.88
CA ALA A 256 -9.55 -5.19 -6.74
C ALA A 256 -10.15 -3.98 -6.02
N THR A 257 -9.39 -2.88 -5.88
CA THR A 257 -9.92 -1.61 -5.35
C THR A 257 -11.00 -1.00 -6.25
N VAL A 258 -10.79 -0.97 -7.57
CA VAL A 258 -11.79 -0.45 -8.54
C VAL A 258 -13.07 -1.27 -8.47
N LEU A 259 -12.96 -2.60 -8.44
CA LEU A 259 -14.11 -3.49 -8.29
C LEU A 259 -14.86 -3.20 -6.98
N GLY A 260 -14.12 -3.03 -5.87
CA GLY A 260 -14.68 -2.67 -4.57
C GLY A 260 -15.47 -1.36 -4.61
N LEU A 261 -14.90 -0.31 -5.22
CA LEU A 261 -15.56 0.99 -5.39
C LEU A 261 -16.83 0.97 -6.27
N VAL A 262 -16.93 -0.03 -7.16
CA VAL A 262 -18.12 -0.29 -7.99
C VAL A 262 -19.17 -1.10 -7.20
N GLY A 263 -18.87 -1.52 -5.97
CA GLY A 263 -19.73 -2.38 -5.15
C GLY A 263 -19.65 -3.85 -5.58
N SER A 264 -18.49 -4.30 -6.04
CA SER A 264 -18.28 -5.65 -6.56
C SER A 264 -16.98 -6.28 -6.06
N GLY A 265 -16.86 -7.60 -6.21
CA GLY A 265 -15.65 -8.35 -5.86
C GLY A 265 -15.37 -8.45 -4.35
N PRO A 266 -14.13 -8.85 -3.97
CA PRO A 266 -13.80 -9.19 -2.59
C PRO A 266 -13.82 -7.97 -1.65
N ALA A 267 -13.58 -6.78 -2.20
CA ALA A 267 -13.48 -5.52 -1.46
C ALA A 267 -14.72 -4.64 -1.59
N MET A 268 -15.89 -5.24 -1.81
CA MET A 268 -17.19 -4.55 -1.71
C MET A 268 -17.33 -3.86 -0.34
N GLY A 269 -17.76 -2.60 -0.34
CA GLY A 269 -17.92 -1.78 0.87
C GLY A 269 -16.82 -0.73 1.07
N ILE A 270 -15.79 -0.67 0.21
CA ILE A 270 -14.77 0.41 0.24
C ILE A 270 -15.40 1.80 0.09
N GLU A 271 -16.52 1.87 -0.63
CA GLU A 271 -17.31 3.06 -0.88
C GLU A 271 -18.13 3.54 0.33
N ALA A 272 -18.00 2.91 1.51
CA ALA A 272 -18.61 3.41 2.73
C ALA A 272 -18.21 4.87 2.99
N GLY A 273 -19.23 5.72 3.17
CA GLY A 273 -19.10 7.18 3.23
C GLY A 273 -19.22 7.91 1.88
N GLY A 274 -19.16 7.18 0.75
CA GLY A 274 -19.29 7.70 -0.61
C GLY A 274 -18.09 7.38 -1.50
N LYS A 275 -18.33 7.30 -2.83
CA LYS A 275 -17.29 6.91 -3.82
C LYS A 275 -16.06 7.81 -3.80
N GLY A 276 -16.25 9.13 -3.68
CA GLY A 276 -15.14 10.09 -3.62
C GLY A 276 -14.22 9.85 -2.43
N TRP A 277 -14.79 9.53 -1.26
CA TRP A 277 -14.05 9.22 -0.05
C TRP A 277 -13.36 7.86 -0.11
N GLY A 278 -14.03 6.85 -0.68
CA GLY A 278 -13.42 5.55 -0.96
C GLY A 278 -12.17 5.68 -1.84
N VAL A 279 -12.20 6.51 -2.89
CA VAL A 279 -11.04 6.78 -3.75
C VAL A 279 -9.93 7.47 -2.96
N ALA A 280 -10.24 8.53 -2.21
CA ALA A 280 -9.25 9.26 -1.42
C ALA A 280 -8.58 8.35 -0.37
N ARG A 281 -9.36 7.51 0.31
CA ARG A 281 -8.90 6.50 1.27
C ARG A 281 -7.99 5.48 0.61
N ALA A 282 -8.37 4.96 -0.56
CA ALA A 282 -7.56 3.99 -1.29
C ALA A 282 -6.23 4.57 -1.80
N VAL A 283 -6.24 5.80 -2.30
CA VAL A 283 -5.02 6.50 -2.72
C VAL A 283 -4.09 6.72 -1.53
N ALA A 284 -4.62 7.15 -0.38
CA ALA A 284 -3.84 7.31 0.84
C ALA A 284 -3.25 5.97 1.32
N ALA A 285 -4.05 4.90 1.34
CA ALA A 285 -3.64 3.56 1.77
C ALA A 285 -2.62 2.90 0.83
N ALA A 286 -2.58 3.29 -0.44
CA ALA A 286 -1.58 2.82 -1.40
C ALA A 286 -0.28 3.65 -1.34
N ALA A 287 -0.40 4.98 -1.40
CA ALA A 287 0.75 5.87 -1.57
C ALA A 287 1.58 6.03 -0.30
N LEU A 288 0.95 6.21 0.86
CA LEU A 288 1.67 6.48 2.11
C LEU A 288 2.48 5.28 2.60
N PRO A 289 1.92 4.06 2.72
CA PRO A 289 2.71 2.92 3.16
C PRO A 289 3.86 2.60 2.18
N ALA A 290 3.65 2.79 0.87
CA ALA A 290 4.69 2.59 -0.14
C ALA A 290 5.84 3.59 0.04
N ALA A 291 5.52 4.87 0.27
CA ALA A 291 6.48 5.93 0.50
C ALA A 291 7.24 5.76 1.82
N LEU A 292 6.56 5.35 2.89
CA LEU A 292 7.17 5.07 4.20
C LEU A 292 8.12 3.87 4.13
N ALA A 293 7.72 2.79 3.47
CA ALA A 293 8.58 1.64 3.23
C ALA A 293 9.80 2.01 2.36
N PHE A 294 9.58 2.81 1.31
CA PHE A 294 10.65 3.32 0.44
C PHE A 294 11.66 4.16 1.23
N ARG A 295 11.18 5.09 2.04
CA ARG A 295 12.04 5.91 2.90
C ARG A 295 12.80 5.07 3.93
N GLY A 296 12.14 4.10 4.55
CA GLY A 296 12.76 3.21 5.53
C GLY A 296 13.96 2.45 4.95
N ARG A 297 13.87 2.04 3.68
CA ARG A 297 14.96 1.32 2.98
C ARG A 297 16.01 2.25 2.36
N TYR A 298 15.60 3.41 1.83
CA TYR A 298 16.47 4.34 1.11
C TYR A 298 16.72 5.65 1.89
N ARG A 299 17.06 5.55 3.18
CA ARG A 299 17.23 6.70 4.08
C ARG A 299 18.20 7.79 3.60
N ALA A 300 19.26 7.39 2.90
CA ALA A 300 20.29 8.31 2.41
C ALA A 300 19.84 9.09 1.16
N TYR A 301 18.81 8.62 0.45
CA TYR A 301 18.36 9.23 -0.78
C TYR A 301 17.53 10.48 -0.50
N ALA A 302 18.09 11.65 -0.80
CA ALA A 302 17.41 12.94 -0.60
C ALA A 302 16.04 13.01 -1.31
N GLY A 303 15.89 12.34 -2.46
CA GLY A 303 14.62 12.26 -3.18
C GLY A 303 13.52 11.49 -2.44
N ALA A 304 13.86 10.64 -1.47
CA ALA A 304 12.87 9.92 -0.66
C ALA A 304 12.00 10.88 0.16
N ARG A 305 12.54 12.05 0.56
CA ARG A 305 11.77 13.09 1.28
C ARG A 305 10.71 13.70 0.36
N TRP A 306 11.07 14.03 -0.87
CA TRP A 306 10.12 14.55 -1.85
C TRP A 306 9.03 13.54 -2.19
N LEU A 307 9.40 12.26 -2.31
CA LEU A 307 8.45 11.18 -2.57
C LEU A 307 7.44 11.03 -1.42
N LEU A 308 7.90 11.06 -0.17
CA LEU A 308 7.01 11.00 0.99
C LEU A 308 6.15 12.27 1.13
N GLY A 309 6.72 13.45 0.86
CA GLY A 309 5.96 14.71 0.81
C GLY A 309 4.84 14.67 -0.25
N ALA A 310 5.12 14.12 -1.43
CA ALA A 310 4.11 13.91 -2.47
C ALA A 310 3.02 12.91 -2.05
N ALA A 311 3.39 11.80 -1.40
CA ALA A 311 2.44 10.83 -0.87
C ALA A 311 1.52 11.45 0.20
N PHE A 312 2.06 12.31 1.08
CA PHE A 312 1.26 13.08 2.03
C PHE A 312 0.34 14.09 1.35
N ALA A 313 0.82 14.81 0.35
CA ALA A 313 -0.02 15.71 -0.43
C ALA A 313 -1.19 14.97 -1.10
N THR A 314 -0.97 13.75 -1.60
CA THR A 314 -2.05 12.92 -2.16
C THR A 314 -3.03 12.38 -1.12
N ALA A 315 -2.59 12.19 0.13
CA ALA A 315 -3.44 11.73 1.23
C ALA A 315 -4.21 12.85 1.93
N LEU A 316 -3.82 14.12 1.70
CA LEU A 316 -4.37 15.31 2.34
C LEU A 316 -5.91 15.42 2.25
N PRO A 317 -6.57 15.15 1.11
CA PRO A 317 -8.04 15.19 1.03
C PRO A 317 -8.71 14.22 2.01
N PHE A 318 -8.16 13.02 2.17
CA PHE A 318 -8.67 12.04 3.11
C PHE A 318 -8.39 12.45 4.57
N THR A 319 -7.18 12.92 4.86
CA THR A 319 -6.82 13.38 6.22
C THR A 319 -7.68 14.56 6.66
N LEU A 320 -7.92 15.54 5.79
CA LEU A 320 -8.77 16.69 6.10
C LEU A 320 -10.21 16.26 6.41
N PHE A 321 -10.74 15.28 5.67
CA PHE A 321 -12.06 14.72 5.94
C PHE A 321 -12.15 14.03 7.29
N VAL A 322 -11.16 13.20 7.64
CA VAL A 322 -11.12 12.53 8.96
C VAL A 322 -11.05 13.57 10.09
N ILE A 323 -10.26 14.64 9.93
CA ILE A 323 -10.20 15.74 10.90
C ILE A 323 -11.54 16.47 10.99
N LEU A 324 -12.20 16.74 9.86
CA LEU A 324 -13.51 17.39 9.87
C LEU A 324 -14.56 16.51 10.57
N ARG A 325 -14.54 15.19 10.34
CA ARG A 325 -15.43 14.23 11.03
C ARG A 325 -15.31 14.34 12.54
N LEU A 326 -14.08 14.44 13.08
CA LEU A 326 -13.81 14.64 14.51
C LEU A 326 -14.46 15.91 15.08
N THR A 327 -14.68 16.94 14.27
CA THR A 327 -15.26 18.21 14.76
C THR A 327 -16.79 18.24 14.77
N THR A 328 -17.44 17.26 14.14
CA THR A 328 -18.89 17.33 13.82
C THR A 328 -19.75 16.26 14.49
N GLN A 329 -19.16 15.22 15.09
CA GLN A 329 -19.90 14.08 15.62
C GLN A 329 -19.80 13.98 17.14
N ASP A 330 -20.83 13.42 17.77
CA ASP A 330 -20.81 13.02 19.17
C ASP A 330 -19.81 11.88 19.40
N ILE A 331 -19.32 11.76 20.64
CA ILE A 331 -18.30 10.78 21.03
C ILE A 331 -18.81 9.35 20.82
N GLY A 332 -18.36 8.72 19.73
CA GLY A 332 -18.76 7.39 19.31
C GLY A 332 -17.62 6.58 18.70
N LEU A 333 -17.92 5.34 18.27
CA LEU A 333 -16.95 4.41 17.67
C LEU A 333 -16.25 5.01 16.42
N GLY A 334 -16.98 5.80 15.63
CA GLY A 334 -16.43 6.53 14.49
C GLY A 334 -15.34 7.52 14.88
N GLU A 335 -15.47 8.21 16.01
CA GLU A 335 -14.48 9.20 16.47
C GLU A 335 -13.18 8.53 16.90
N ALA A 336 -13.26 7.43 17.67
CA ALA A 336 -12.09 6.68 18.12
C ALA A 336 -11.22 6.21 16.95
N SER A 337 -11.84 5.73 15.86
CA SER A 337 -11.10 5.31 14.67
C SER A 337 -10.47 6.48 13.90
N ALA A 338 -11.15 7.62 13.83
CA ALA A 338 -10.59 8.83 13.25
C ALA A 338 -9.37 9.33 14.04
N MET A 339 -9.40 9.25 15.38
CA MET A 339 -8.24 9.56 16.22
C MET A 339 -7.06 8.62 15.93
N ILE A 340 -7.32 7.31 15.79
CA ILE A 340 -6.28 6.32 15.44
C ILE A 340 -5.65 6.64 14.07
N VAL A 341 -6.46 6.98 13.08
CA VAL A 341 -5.96 7.39 11.75
C VAL A 341 -5.12 8.65 11.83
N VAL A 342 -5.60 9.70 12.50
CA VAL A 342 -4.84 10.95 12.66
C VAL A 342 -3.53 10.69 13.39
N LEU A 343 -3.53 9.85 14.43
CA LEU A 343 -2.33 9.46 15.15
C LEU A 343 -1.35 8.69 14.26
N ALA A 344 -1.83 7.71 13.47
CA ALA A 344 -1.00 6.96 12.54
C ALA A 344 -0.38 7.86 11.44
N MET A 345 -1.17 8.78 10.88
CA MET A 345 -0.72 9.76 9.89
C MET A 345 0.32 10.71 10.48
N THR A 346 0.06 11.19 11.70
CA THR A 346 0.96 12.08 12.44
C THR A 346 2.26 11.35 12.79
N ALA A 347 2.20 10.10 13.23
CA ALA A 347 3.38 9.27 13.47
C ALA A 347 4.21 9.06 12.18
N GLY A 348 3.55 8.85 11.03
CA GLY A 348 4.20 8.82 9.73
C GLY A 348 4.92 10.14 9.35
N LEU A 349 4.32 11.28 9.69
CA LEU A 349 4.92 12.63 9.50
C LEU A 349 6.07 12.90 10.48
N LEU A 350 5.94 12.52 11.75
CA LEU A 350 7.01 12.71 12.73
C LEU A 350 8.21 11.82 12.38
N GLY A 351 7.96 10.59 11.91
CA GLY A 351 8.98 9.71 11.36
C GLY A 351 9.72 10.33 10.16
N PHE A 352 9.11 11.30 9.47
CA PHE A 352 9.72 12.04 8.36
C PHE A 352 10.75 13.09 8.80
N MET A 353 10.73 13.60 10.03
CA MET A 353 11.60 14.72 10.43
C MET A 353 12.94 14.32 11.06
N GLY A 354 13.08 13.10 11.57
CA GLY A 354 14.34 12.66 12.19
C GLY A 354 15.44 12.36 11.18
N ALA A 355 16.65 12.88 11.42
CA ALA A 355 17.85 12.52 10.66
C ALA A 355 18.35 11.09 11.00
N GLU A 356 17.89 10.53 12.12
CA GLU A 356 18.39 9.27 12.69
C GLU A 356 17.30 8.22 12.92
N THR A 357 16.07 8.45 12.45
CA THR A 357 14.99 7.50 12.72
C THR A 357 15.27 6.18 12.02
N THR A 358 15.44 5.18 12.89
CA THR A 358 15.69 3.75 12.70
C THR A 358 14.63 3.09 11.83
N SER A 359 14.80 1.80 11.53
CA SER A 359 14.01 0.89 10.67
C SER A 359 12.48 0.86 10.85
N ALA A 360 11.89 1.78 11.62
CA ALA A 360 10.47 1.97 11.88
C ALA A 360 9.59 2.17 10.63
N GLY A 361 10.16 2.54 9.48
CA GLY A 361 9.39 2.85 8.26
C GLY A 361 8.46 1.71 7.81
N ALA A 362 8.89 0.45 7.92
CA ALA A 362 8.06 -0.70 7.58
C ALA A 362 6.92 -0.92 8.58
N TYR A 363 7.20 -0.75 9.87
CA TYR A 363 6.19 -0.86 10.93
C TYR A 363 5.15 0.27 10.84
N LEU A 364 5.59 1.50 10.55
CA LEU A 364 4.70 2.64 10.32
C LEU A 364 3.85 2.43 9.05
N ALA A 365 4.42 1.88 7.98
CA ALA A 365 3.66 1.54 6.77
C ALA A 365 2.53 0.54 7.09
N LEU A 366 2.83 -0.50 7.87
CA LEU A 366 1.83 -1.47 8.33
C LEU A 366 0.77 -0.81 9.24
N ALA A 367 1.20 0.00 10.21
CA ALA A 367 0.31 0.70 11.13
C ALA A 367 -0.65 1.65 10.40
N VAL A 368 -0.17 2.41 9.41
CA VAL A 368 -1.02 3.28 8.57
C VAL A 368 -2.03 2.44 7.78
N ASN A 369 -1.60 1.32 7.19
CA ASN A 369 -2.51 0.45 6.45
C ASN A 369 -3.63 -0.13 7.34
N LEU A 370 -3.27 -0.60 8.53
CA LEU A 370 -4.21 -1.15 9.50
C LEU A 370 -5.13 -0.07 10.08
N ALA A 371 -4.63 1.14 10.35
CA ALA A 371 -5.44 2.24 10.83
C ALA A 371 -6.51 2.65 9.80
N LEU A 372 -6.15 2.72 8.52
CA LEU A 372 -7.09 3.05 7.43
C LEU A 372 -8.15 1.97 7.21
N ALA A 373 -7.78 0.70 7.35
CA ALA A 373 -8.74 -0.41 7.31
C ALA A 373 -9.62 -0.45 8.56
N GLY A 374 -9.05 -0.13 9.72
CA GLY A 374 -9.78 0.02 10.97
C GLY A 374 -10.84 1.11 10.87
N ASP A 375 -10.50 2.29 10.35
CA ASP A 375 -11.47 3.36 10.09
C ASP A 375 -12.66 2.88 9.25
N LEU A 376 -12.41 2.13 8.17
CA LEU A 376 -13.48 1.55 7.36
C LEU A 376 -14.36 0.58 8.18
N ALA A 377 -13.75 -0.26 9.03
CA ALA A 377 -14.48 -1.19 9.89
C ALA A 377 -15.35 -0.46 10.92
N PHE A 378 -14.78 0.50 11.63
CA PHE A 378 -15.48 1.25 12.69
C PHE A 378 -16.59 2.13 12.14
N ASP A 379 -16.37 2.78 10.99
CA ASP A 379 -17.40 3.56 10.30
C ASP A 379 -18.58 2.68 9.87
N GLY A 380 -18.28 1.50 9.31
CA GLY A 380 -19.30 0.51 8.94
C GLY A 380 -20.04 -0.05 10.16
N LEU A 381 -19.35 -0.33 11.26
CA LEU A 381 -19.94 -0.82 12.50
C LEU A 381 -20.81 0.23 13.18
N ALA A 382 -20.41 1.51 13.16
CA ALA A 382 -21.17 2.62 13.72
C ALA A 382 -22.48 2.88 12.95
N ALA A 383 -22.56 2.46 11.69
CA ALA A 383 -23.77 2.56 10.88
C ALA A 383 -24.75 1.39 11.09
N LEU A 384 -24.39 0.38 11.88
CA LEU A 384 -25.28 -0.75 12.18
C LEU A 384 -26.20 -0.42 13.36
N ASP A 385 -27.51 -0.50 13.13
CA ASP A 385 -28.53 -0.48 14.17
C ASP A 385 -29.66 -1.45 13.78
N PRO A 386 -29.82 -2.62 14.43
CA PRO A 386 -29.03 -3.17 15.55
C PRO A 386 -27.72 -3.86 15.14
N VAL A 387 -26.84 -4.09 16.13
CA VAL A 387 -25.58 -4.82 15.96
C VAL A 387 -25.80 -6.32 16.09
N ASP A 388 -25.96 -7.00 14.94
CA ASP A 388 -26.09 -8.46 14.86
C ASP A 388 -24.87 -9.10 14.19
N ALA A 389 -24.54 -10.34 14.55
CA ALA A 389 -23.39 -11.04 13.99
C ALA A 389 -23.44 -11.15 12.45
N ILE A 390 -24.64 -11.27 11.88
CA ILE A 390 -24.88 -11.37 10.44
C ILE A 390 -24.55 -10.05 9.72
N THR A 391 -24.74 -8.90 10.38
CA THR A 391 -24.45 -7.57 9.82
C THR A 391 -23.02 -7.11 10.11
N VAL A 392 -22.41 -7.58 11.20
CA VAL A 392 -21.00 -7.31 11.54
C VAL A 392 -20.02 -8.02 10.60
N ALA A 393 -20.28 -9.30 10.28
CA ALA A 393 -19.40 -10.10 9.43
C ALA A 393 -19.05 -9.45 8.06
N PRO A 394 -20.00 -8.92 7.26
CA PRO A 394 -19.69 -8.29 5.98
C PRO A 394 -18.87 -7.00 6.12
N VAL A 395 -19.08 -6.22 7.19
CA VAL A 395 -18.30 -5.00 7.48
C VAL A 395 -16.83 -5.35 7.76
N LEU A 396 -16.59 -6.34 8.63
CA LEU A 396 -15.23 -6.80 8.93
C LEU A 396 -14.57 -7.42 7.69
N ALA A 397 -15.31 -8.19 6.89
CA ALA A 397 -14.84 -8.75 5.64
C ALA A 397 -14.43 -7.65 4.63
N ALA A 398 -15.19 -6.56 4.54
CA ALA A 398 -14.85 -5.41 3.70
C ALA A 398 -13.56 -4.72 4.16
N ALA A 399 -13.38 -4.53 5.47
CA ALA A 399 -12.16 -3.95 6.04
C ALA A 399 -10.93 -4.83 5.80
N VAL A 400 -11.03 -6.14 5.99
CA VAL A 400 -9.95 -7.10 5.71
C VAL A 400 -9.61 -7.12 4.22
N ALA A 401 -10.61 -7.13 3.35
CA ALA A 401 -10.41 -7.05 1.91
C ALA A 401 -9.70 -5.76 1.52
N PHE A 402 -10.15 -4.62 2.06
CA PHE A 402 -9.52 -3.33 1.83
C PHE A 402 -8.06 -3.35 2.25
N ALA A 403 -7.76 -3.79 3.48
CA ALA A 403 -6.39 -3.90 4.00
C ALA A 403 -5.48 -4.76 3.10
N ALA A 404 -6.01 -5.87 2.57
CA ALA A 404 -5.29 -6.76 1.68
C ALA A 404 -5.04 -6.12 0.30
N THR A 405 -6.04 -5.45 -0.28
CA THR A 405 -5.90 -4.75 -1.56
C THR A 405 -4.91 -3.57 -1.48
N SER A 406 -5.00 -2.75 -0.43
CA SER A 406 -4.11 -1.61 -0.23
C SER A 406 -2.68 -2.06 0.09
N ALA A 407 -2.50 -3.12 0.88
CA ALA A 407 -1.19 -3.73 1.11
C ALA A 407 -0.55 -4.22 -0.19
N LEU A 408 -1.31 -4.96 -1.02
CA LEU A 408 -0.81 -5.46 -2.30
C LEU A 408 -0.42 -4.32 -3.25
N THR A 409 -1.27 -3.29 -3.34
CA THR A 409 -1.04 -2.09 -4.15
C THR A 409 0.20 -1.33 -3.68
N SER A 410 0.32 -1.12 -2.37
CA SER A 410 1.44 -0.43 -1.74
C SER A 410 2.76 -1.19 -1.94
N ILE A 411 2.77 -2.52 -1.75
CA ILE A 411 3.96 -3.35 -1.97
C ILE A 411 4.38 -3.28 -3.45
N GLY A 412 3.44 -3.41 -4.39
CA GLY A 412 3.71 -3.27 -5.82
C GLY A 412 4.29 -1.90 -6.18
N LEU A 413 3.68 -0.83 -5.64
CA LEU A 413 4.14 0.54 -5.83
C LEU A 413 5.55 0.75 -5.26
N PHE A 414 5.81 0.30 -4.03
CA PHE A 414 7.13 0.34 -3.41
C PHE A 414 8.18 -0.36 -4.27
N GLN A 415 7.87 -1.55 -4.81
CA GLN A 415 8.82 -2.29 -5.66
C GLN A 415 9.11 -1.55 -6.97
N ILE A 416 8.11 -0.92 -7.60
CA ILE A 416 8.30 -0.08 -8.80
C ILE A 416 9.16 1.13 -8.48
N LEU A 417 8.91 1.80 -7.35
CA LEU A 417 9.70 2.95 -6.90
C LEU A 417 11.14 2.55 -6.61
N ALA A 418 11.35 1.45 -5.88
CA ALA A 418 12.65 0.86 -5.59
C ALA A 418 13.41 0.57 -6.89
N TRP A 419 12.77 -0.09 -7.85
CA TRP A 419 13.39 -0.39 -9.13
C TRP A 419 13.76 0.89 -9.91
N ARG A 420 12.84 1.84 -10.03
CA ARG A 420 13.03 3.05 -10.84
C ARG A 420 14.06 4.01 -10.23
N LEU A 421 14.11 4.12 -8.91
CA LEU A 421 14.95 5.08 -8.20
C LEU A 421 16.27 4.47 -7.70
N ALA A 422 16.42 3.15 -7.68
CA ALA A 422 17.66 2.49 -7.29
C ALA A 422 18.91 3.02 -8.03
N PRO A 423 18.90 3.24 -9.36
CA PRO A 423 20.07 3.79 -10.05
C PRO A 423 20.46 5.18 -9.55
N ALA A 424 19.49 6.03 -9.21
CA ALA A 424 19.74 7.37 -8.66
C ALA A 424 20.21 7.29 -7.20
N ALA A 425 19.63 6.39 -6.40
CA ALA A 425 20.04 6.16 -5.01
C ALA A 425 21.47 5.60 -4.91
N ARG A 426 21.94 4.83 -5.89
CA ARG A 426 23.32 4.32 -5.95
C ARG A 426 24.36 5.39 -6.31
N ARG A 427 23.95 6.51 -6.93
CA ARG A 427 24.85 7.61 -7.31
C ARG A 427 25.13 8.59 -6.16
N ILE A 428 24.67 8.29 -4.95
CA ILE A 428 24.94 9.16 -3.79
C ILE A 428 26.43 9.10 -3.50
N ASN A 429 27.14 10.17 -3.87
CA ASN A 429 28.54 10.36 -3.56
C ASN A 429 28.71 10.30 -2.04
N LEU A 430 29.26 9.19 -1.55
CA LEU A 430 29.70 9.05 -0.15
C LEU A 430 30.93 9.93 0.14
N HIS A 431 31.58 10.42 -0.91
CA HIS A 431 32.62 11.43 -0.84
C HIS A 431 32.11 12.71 -1.51
N PRO A 432 31.13 13.42 -0.91
CA PRO A 432 30.93 14.80 -1.31
C PRO A 432 32.30 15.47 -1.10
N PRO A 433 32.87 16.16 -2.12
CA PRO A 433 34.13 16.85 -1.94
C PRO A 433 34.01 17.72 -0.69
N PRO A 434 35.00 17.68 0.21
CA PRO A 434 34.92 18.38 1.49
C PRO A 434 34.43 19.78 1.19
N LYS A 435 33.25 20.12 1.74
CA LYS A 435 32.63 21.43 1.52
C LYS A 435 33.74 22.43 1.82
N PRO A 436 34.23 23.20 0.82
CA PRO A 436 35.42 24.02 1.00
C PRO A 436 35.12 24.86 2.22
N ALA A 437 35.97 24.74 3.26
CA ALA A 437 35.75 25.36 4.55
C ALA A 437 35.36 26.80 4.27
N GLY A 438 34.06 27.08 4.37
CA GLY A 438 33.53 28.38 4.01
C GLY A 438 34.26 29.31 4.92
N LYS A 439 35.06 30.24 4.35
CA LYS A 439 35.89 31.18 5.10
C LYS A 439 35.06 31.60 6.30
N SER A 440 35.41 31.09 7.48
CA SER A 440 34.70 31.42 8.69
C SER A 440 34.82 32.93 8.76
N HIS A 441 33.73 33.63 8.47
CA HIS A 441 33.73 35.08 8.63
C HIS A 441 34.12 35.27 10.09
N PRO A 442 35.28 35.92 10.37
CA PRO A 442 35.70 36.11 11.74
C PRO A 442 34.53 36.79 12.45
N SER A 443 33.97 36.11 13.46
CA SER A 443 32.91 36.68 14.27
C SER A 443 33.48 37.94 14.88
N GLY A 444 33.01 39.10 14.41
CA GLY A 444 33.53 40.42 14.74
C GLY A 444 33.21 40.87 16.17
N SER A 445 33.24 39.95 17.15
CA SER A 445 32.99 40.24 18.57
C SER A 445 34.22 40.07 19.46
N ASP A 446 35.36 39.58 18.97
CA ASP A 446 36.57 39.35 19.78
C ASP A 446 37.53 40.56 19.88
N TRP A 447 37.08 41.79 19.57
CA TRP A 447 37.92 43.00 19.66
C TRP A 447 37.42 44.05 20.68
N LEU A 448 36.59 43.67 21.64
CA LEU A 448 36.13 44.55 22.72
C LEU A 448 36.50 44.00 24.11
N THR A 449 37.80 44.01 24.43
CA THR A 449 38.32 44.03 25.81
C THR A 449 39.61 44.82 25.89
#